data_AF-A0A1J5MPC8-F1
#
_entry.id   AF-A0A1J5MPC8-F1
#
_cell.length_a   1.000
_cell.length_b   1.000
_cell.length_c   1.000
_cell.angle_alpha   90.00
_cell.angle_beta   90.00
_cell.angle_gamma   90.00
#
_symmetry.space_group_name_H-M   'P 1'
#
loop_
_entity.id
_entity.type
_entity.pdbx_description
1 polymer ?
#
loop_
_entity_poly.entity_id
_entity_poly.type
_entity_poly.pdbx_seq_one_letter_code
_entity_poly.pdbx_strand_id
1 'polypeptide(L)'
;MAGSSFQNTCSNFQFSYLGSEAGITATCLGRDGEANQTSIVIRGISNQNGILTHDGAPSSFQQSCGNIGLLSDLRSVTLTANCRAPNGEFLETSIEIEGIS
;
A
#
# COMPACT_ATOMS: atom_id res chain seq x y z
N MET A 1 25.10 -3.63 1.09
CA MET A 1 23.76 -3.09 1.44
C MET A 1 22.82 -3.50 0.31
N ALA A 2 22.18 -4.67 0.41
CA ALA A 2 21.25 -5.11 -0.63
C ALA A 2 19.90 -4.44 -0.34
N GLY A 3 19.65 -3.30 -0.99
CA GLY A 3 18.28 -2.82 -1.15
C GLY A 3 17.53 -3.88 -1.95
N SER A 4 16.35 -4.26 -1.47
CA SER A 4 15.52 -5.30 -2.06
C SER A 4 15.41 -5.07 -3.57
N SER A 5 15.75 -6.07 -4.38
CA SER A 5 15.90 -5.93 -5.85
C SER A 5 14.66 -5.34 -6.51
N PHE A 6 13.48 -5.50 -5.90
CA PHE A 6 12.21 -4.95 -6.34
C PHE A 6 12.21 -3.42 -6.38
N GLN A 7 12.76 -2.74 -5.37
CA GLN A 7 12.82 -1.28 -5.28
C GLN A 7 13.87 -0.69 -6.24
N ASN A 8 14.85 -1.49 -6.66
CA ASN A 8 15.87 -1.08 -7.65
C ASN A 8 15.35 -1.17 -9.09
N THR A 9 14.39 -2.05 -9.35
CA THR A 9 13.78 -2.21 -10.68
C THR A 9 12.44 -1.48 -10.80
N CYS A 10 11.73 -1.25 -9.70
CA CYS A 10 10.39 -0.67 -9.69
C CYS A 10 10.41 0.79 -9.21
N SER A 11 9.71 1.63 -9.96
CA SER A 11 9.57 3.06 -9.74
C SER A 11 8.09 3.45 -9.81
N ASN A 12 7.77 4.64 -9.30
CA ASN A 12 6.43 5.23 -9.43
C ASN A 12 5.33 4.41 -8.71
N PHE A 13 5.58 4.04 -7.45
CA PHE A 13 4.59 3.39 -6.60
C PHE A 13 3.42 4.34 -6.36
N GLN A 14 2.23 3.92 -6.78
CA GLN A 14 1.01 4.71 -6.64
C GLN A 14 -0.12 3.82 -6.14
N PHE A 15 -0.91 4.36 -5.22
CA PHE A 15 -2.13 3.71 -4.79
C PHE A 15 -3.16 3.71 -5.92
N SER A 16 -3.78 2.56 -6.17
CA SER A 16 -4.83 2.43 -7.18
C SER A 16 -5.90 1.45 -6.71
N TYR A 17 -7.13 1.65 -7.18
CA TYR A 17 -8.22 0.72 -6.92
C TYR A 17 -8.23 -0.37 -8.00
N LEU A 18 -7.96 -1.61 -7.58
CA LEU A 18 -8.02 -2.79 -8.45
C LEU A 18 -9.43 -3.38 -8.33
N GLY A 19 -10.39 -2.73 -9.00
CA GLY A 19 -11.80 -3.04 -8.85
C GLY A 19 -12.34 -2.55 -7.50
N SER A 20 -12.73 -3.48 -6.62
CA SER A 20 -13.21 -3.16 -5.26
C SER A 20 -12.11 -3.26 -4.19
N GLU A 21 -10.92 -3.70 -4.58
CA GLU A 21 -9.79 -3.91 -3.68
C GLU A 21 -8.78 -2.77 -3.76
N ALA A 22 -8.12 -2.51 -2.63
CA ALA A 22 -6.98 -1.61 -2.56
C ALA A 22 -5.77 -2.26 -3.24
N GLY A 23 -5.07 -1.52 -4.10
CA GLY A 23 -3.89 -2.01 -4.79
C GLY A 23 -2.79 -0.95 -4.90
N ILE A 24 -1.60 -1.43 -5.26
CA ILE A 24 -0.45 -0.62 -5.60
C ILE A 24 -0.14 -0.88 -7.06
N THR A 25 0.02 0.18 -7.82
CA THR A 25 0.57 0.13 -9.16
C THR A 25 2.00 0.65 -9.12
N ALA A 26 2.92 -0.05 -9.75
CA ALA A 26 4.31 0.36 -9.88
C ALA A 26 4.84 -0.03 -11.25
N THR A 27 5.78 0.75 -11.78
CA THR A 27 6.43 0.46 -13.06
C THR A 27 7.77 -0.20 -12.81
N CYS A 28 7.88 -1.47 -13.15
CA CYS A 28 9.06 -2.29 -12.94
C CYS A 28 9.81 -2.56 -14.24
N LEU A 29 11.13 -2.35 -14.25
CA LEU A 29 12.00 -2.74 -15.34
C LEU A 29 12.17 -4.27 -15.37
N GLY A 30 11.76 -4.87 -16.48
CA GLY A 30 12.01 -6.27 -16.79
C GLY A 30 13.47 -6.53 -17.14
N ARG A 31 13.83 -7.81 -17.23
CA ARG A 31 15.20 -8.26 -17.55
C ARG A 31 15.69 -7.74 -18.91
N ASP A 32 14.77 -7.47 -19.82
CA ASP A 32 15.04 -6.98 -21.18
C ASP A 32 15.17 -5.45 -21.26
N GLY A 33 15.08 -4.75 -20.13
CA GLY A 33 15.15 -3.28 -20.07
C GLY A 33 13.80 -2.57 -20.24
N GLU A 34 12.72 -3.30 -20.54
CA GLU A 34 11.39 -2.73 -20.72
C GLU A 34 10.68 -2.44 -19.39
N ALA A 35 10.14 -1.24 -19.29
CA ALA A 35 9.32 -0.80 -18.17
C ALA A 35 7.91 -1.41 -18.29
N ASN A 36 7.59 -2.33 -17.39
CA ASN A 36 6.30 -2.99 -17.30
C ASN A 36 5.52 -2.44 -16.12
N GLN A 37 4.31 -1.97 -16.37
CA GLN A 37 3.40 -1.60 -15.29
C GLN A 37 2.86 -2.87 -14.62
N THR A 38 3.08 -2.96 -13.33
CA THR A 38 2.63 -4.07 -12.49
C THR A 38 1.70 -3.54 -11.42
N SER A 39 0.78 -4.39 -10.98
CA SER A 39 -0.14 -4.05 -9.91
C SER A 39 -0.26 -5.19 -8.92
N ILE A 40 -0.21 -4.87 -7.63
CA ILE A 40 -0.36 -5.82 -6.52
C ILE A 40 -1.54 -5.39 -5.67
N VAL A 41 -2.39 -6.34 -5.30
CA VAL A 41 -3.49 -6.11 -4.38
C VAL A 41 -2.95 -6.06 -2.95
N ILE A 42 -3.27 -5.00 -2.23
CA ILE A 42 -3.00 -4.85 -0.80
C ILE A 42 -4.03 -5.70 -0.06
N ARG A 43 -3.58 -6.71 0.67
CA ARG A 43 -4.43 -7.60 1.45
C ARG A 43 -4.04 -7.58 2.92
N GLY A 44 -4.98 -7.94 3.77
CA GLY A 44 -4.78 -8.07 5.20
C GLY A 44 -4.67 -6.74 5.91
N ILE A 45 -5.29 -5.65 5.43
CA ILE A 45 -5.28 -4.36 6.11
C ILE A 45 -6.72 -3.92 6.42
N SER A 46 -7.02 -3.65 7.69
CA SER A 46 -8.29 -3.06 8.10
C SER A 46 -8.12 -1.88 9.04
N ASN A 47 -9.16 -1.06 9.09
CA ASN A 47 -9.28 0.03 10.03
C ASN A 47 -9.92 -0.47 11.32
N GLN A 48 -9.15 -0.50 12.40
CA GLN A 48 -9.59 -0.82 13.76
C GLN A 48 -9.65 0.48 14.57
N ASN A 49 -10.84 1.05 14.68
CA ASN A 49 -11.11 2.26 15.46
C ASN A 49 -10.26 3.50 15.11
N GLY A 50 -9.94 3.69 13.83
CA GLY A 50 -9.11 4.78 13.33
C GLY A 50 -7.63 4.42 13.14
N ILE A 51 -7.25 3.17 13.39
CA ILE A 51 -5.86 2.68 13.29
C ILE A 51 -5.81 1.57 12.23
N LEU A 52 -4.84 1.64 11.32
CA LEU A 52 -4.58 0.56 10.35
C LEU A 52 -3.94 -0.63 11.07
N THR A 53 -4.43 -1.83 10.79
CA THR A 53 -3.91 -3.06 11.40
C THR A 53 -3.86 -4.20 10.39
N HIS A 54 -2.96 -5.15 10.62
CA HIS A 54 -2.93 -6.39 9.85
C HIS A 54 -3.95 -7.40 10.39
N ASP A 55 -4.91 -7.81 9.56
CA ASP A 55 -5.94 -8.78 9.94
C ASP A 55 -5.97 -10.04 9.07
N GLY A 56 -5.10 -10.12 8.06
CA GLY A 56 -5.01 -11.26 7.13
C GLY A 56 -6.23 -11.49 6.24
N ALA A 57 -7.25 -10.62 6.30
CA ALA A 57 -8.48 -10.70 5.54
C ALA A 57 -8.37 -9.87 4.23
N PRO A 58 -9.38 -9.81 3.35
CA PRO A 58 -9.37 -8.83 2.27
C PRO A 58 -9.35 -7.42 2.88
N SER A 59 -8.54 -6.53 2.31
CA SER A 59 -8.43 -5.18 2.86
C SER A 59 -9.78 -4.47 2.80
N SER A 60 -10.15 -3.84 3.92
CA SER A 60 -11.41 -3.10 4.08
C SER A 60 -11.20 -1.65 4.51
N PHE A 61 -9.96 -1.26 4.83
CA PHE A 61 -9.62 0.09 5.25
C PHE A 61 -10.09 1.16 4.25
N GLN A 62 -10.02 0.87 2.94
CA GLN A 62 -10.43 1.79 1.88
C GLN A 62 -11.92 2.18 1.92
N GLN A 63 -12.76 1.45 2.67
CA GLN A 63 -14.17 1.78 2.85
C GLN A 63 -14.41 2.83 3.94
N SER A 64 -13.45 3.02 4.85
CA SER A 64 -13.57 3.89 6.03
C SER A 64 -12.43 4.89 6.21
N CYS A 65 -11.37 4.77 5.40
CA CYS A 65 -10.23 5.68 5.38
C CYS A 65 -10.21 6.47 4.07
N GLY A 66 -9.79 7.73 4.16
CA GLY A 66 -9.57 8.63 3.03
C GLY A 66 -8.12 9.12 2.99
N ASN A 67 -7.80 9.95 2.00
CA ASN A 67 -6.45 10.52 1.83
C ASN A 67 -5.35 9.44 1.83
N ILE A 68 -5.59 8.35 1.11
CA ILE A 68 -4.69 7.19 1.08
C ILE A 68 -3.47 7.55 0.24
N GLY A 69 -2.30 7.50 0.86
CA GLY A 69 -0.99 7.67 0.25
C GLY A 69 -0.13 6.43 0.40
N LEU A 70 0.93 6.37 -0.40
CA LEU A 70 2.00 5.40 -0.25
C LEU A 70 3.32 6.14 -0.12
N LEU A 71 4.10 5.75 0.87
CA LEU A 71 5.46 6.16 1.07
C LEU A 71 6.35 4.95 0.81
N SER A 72 7.08 4.95 -0.29
CA SER A 72 8.07 3.93 -0.60
C SER A 72 9.45 4.37 -0.09
N ASP A 73 10.04 3.57 0.79
CA ASP A 73 11.43 3.69 1.20
C ASP A 73 12.28 2.59 0.56
N LEU A 74 13.60 2.68 0.64
CA LEU A 74 14.56 1.73 0.04
C LEU A 74 14.37 0.25 0.42
N ARG A 75 13.50 -0.06 1.39
CA ARG A 75 13.31 -1.41 1.93
C ARG A 75 11.84 -1.83 2.05
N SER A 76 10.92 -0.88 2.21
CA SER A 76 9.52 -1.17 2.48
C SER A 76 8.60 -0.12 1.87
N VAL A 77 7.32 -0.46 1.74
CA VAL A 77 6.28 0.46 1.30
C VAL A 77 5.32 0.66 2.47
N THR A 78 5.22 1.90 2.94
CA THR A 78 4.31 2.29 4.03
C THR A 78 3.05 2.90 3.43
N LEU A 79 1.91 2.35 3.78
CA LEU A 79 0.61 2.96 3.50
C LEU A 79 0.31 4.02 4.54
N THR A 80 -0.07 5.21 4.10
CA THR A 80 -0.58 6.27 4.96
C THR A 80 -2.03 6.53 4.63
N ALA A 81 -2.88 6.72 5.63
CA ALA A 81 -4.28 7.07 5.41
C ALA A 81 -4.87 7.80 6.61
N ASN A 82 -5.94 8.55 6.35
CA ASN A 82 -6.77 9.15 7.38
C ASN A 82 -7.98 8.25 7.61
N CYS A 83 -7.96 7.48 8.69
CA CYS A 83 -8.98 6.49 9.01
C CYS A 83 -10.02 7.03 9.97
N ARG A 84 -11.30 6.76 9.69
CA ARG A 84 -12.39 7.20 10.56
C ARG A 84 -12.42 6.37 11.85
N ALA A 85 -12.35 7.04 12.99
CA ALA A 85 -12.52 6.51 14.33
C ALA A 85 -14.02 6.42 14.71
N PRO A 86 -14.39 5.62 15.73
CA PRO A 86 -15.79 5.45 16.13
C PRO A 86 -16.44 6.73 16.67
N ASN A 87 -15.64 7.68 17.16
CA ASN A 87 -16.10 9.01 17.55
C ASN A 87 -16.40 9.93 16.34
N GLY A 88 -16.14 9.46 15.11
CA GLY A 88 -16.36 10.20 13.88
C GLY A 88 -15.17 11.03 13.41
N GLU A 89 -14.10 11.12 14.19
CA GLU A 89 -12.87 11.82 13.81
C GLU A 89 -12.06 11.01 12.80
N PHE A 90 -11.21 11.69 12.03
CA PHE A 90 -10.27 11.04 11.12
C PHE A 90 -8.86 11.10 11.73
N LEU A 91 -8.32 9.94 12.05
CA LEU A 91 -6.98 9.80 12.59
C LEU A 91 -6.00 9.46 11.47
N GLU A 92 -4.91 10.21 11.40
CA GLU A 92 -3.80 9.86 10.53
C GLU A 92 -3.10 8.62 11.09
N THR A 93 -2.98 7.60 10.26
CA THR A 93 -2.38 6.32 10.62
C THR A 93 -1.55 5.82 9.45
N SER A 94 -0.54 5.03 9.77
CA SER A 94 0.32 4.41 8.77
C SER A 94 0.63 2.97 9.13
N ILE A 95 0.86 2.14 8.12
CA ILE A 95 1.20 0.74 8.27
C ILE A 95 2.12 0.29 7.15
N GLU A 96 3.07 -0.58 7.45
CA GLU A 96 3.92 -1.19 6.43
C GLU A 96 3.13 -2.24 5.65
N ILE A 97 3.26 -2.24 4.33
CA ILE A 97 2.65 -3.26 3.48
C ILE A 97 3.61 -4.45 3.42
N GLU A 98 3.24 -5.53 4.10
CA GLU A 98 4.00 -6.77 4.03
C GLU A 98 3.90 -7.44 2.65
N GLY A 99 4.97 -8.13 2.24
CA GLY A 99 5.01 -8.90 0.99
C GLY A 99 5.51 -8.15 -0.24
N ILE A 100 6.01 -6.91 -0.09
CA ILE A 100 6.70 -6.17 -1.15
C ILE A 100 8.20 -6.13 -0.84
N SER A 101 8.95 -7.07 -1.39
CA SER A 101 10.40 -7.25 -1.19
C SER A 101 11.12 -7.62 -2.49
#